data_AF-A0A8S2FHM5-F1
#
_entry.id   AF-A0A8S2FHM5-F1
#
_cell.length_a   1.000
_cell.length_b   1.000
_cell.length_c   1.000
_cell.angle_alpha   90.00
_cell.angle_beta   90.00
_cell.angle_gamma   90.00
#
_symmetry.space_group_name_H-M   'P 1'
#
loop_
_entity.id
_entity.type
_entity.pdbx_description
1 polymer ?
#
loop_
_entity_poly.entity_id
_entity_poly.type
_entity_poly.pdbx_seq_one_letter_code
_entity_poly.pdbx_strand_id
1 'polypeptide(L)'
;MKLDKEFSVNTLALDRKQQDVYNRNPHLREIFINRKRFLVYTKDFVKEQRFLKLFPRGTDLRISPSRNVTTEHWGERKAMLTEIEFLTNYAKQGTFSVIYVGAAPGSHINFLSTLFPQLDFILIDTKEFVAKETEKIHICSENFTNELAKKYSRNGRDLLFICDVHTFGPHHDLDDYMVQDMYDQMVWYSTLKPQASLLRFRILRAETYEYLKGDLILEPWASRRNTECRLVVVKDAPKTDYNNRAIEAALAYFHDTTRTMFYEHDLNDSEAEGLDHCYDCRAEIFILHRYLSKIQNISNGKALIQKTAEMSFDISRNIQDKTRPPITNGIRTLNVIQKK
;
A
#
# COMPACT_ATOMS: atom_id res chain seq x y z
N MET A 1 -25.10 5.22 -1.94
CA MET A 1 -26.29 6.10 -2.03
C MET A 1 -26.17 7.15 -0.93
N LYS A 2 -25.47 8.28 -1.17
CA LYS A 2 -25.40 9.43 -0.23
C LYS A 2 -24.79 10.73 -0.83
N LEU A 3 -23.87 10.65 -1.79
CA LEU A 3 -23.30 11.85 -2.47
C LEU A 3 -24.30 12.60 -3.34
N ASP A 4 -24.93 11.91 -4.28
CA ASP A 4 -25.78 12.55 -5.30
C ASP A 4 -27.11 13.08 -4.74
N LYS A 5 -27.44 12.75 -3.48
CA LYS A 5 -28.57 13.32 -2.73
C LYS A 5 -28.20 14.60 -1.96
N GLU A 6 -26.92 14.75 -1.60
CA GLU A 6 -26.41 15.86 -0.76
C GLU A 6 -25.75 16.95 -1.62
N PHE A 7 -25.17 16.57 -2.76
CA PHE A 7 -24.50 17.48 -3.69
C PHE A 7 -25.09 17.32 -5.09
N SER A 8 -25.82 18.33 -5.55
CA SER A 8 -26.26 18.42 -6.94
C SER A 8 -25.10 18.94 -7.79
N VAL A 9 -24.81 18.28 -8.92
CA VAL A 9 -23.79 18.76 -9.87
C VAL A 9 -24.07 20.21 -10.31
N ASN A 10 -25.36 20.58 -10.38
CA ASN A 10 -25.79 21.93 -10.73
C ASN A 10 -25.40 22.97 -9.67
N THR A 11 -25.29 22.59 -8.38
CA THR A 11 -24.90 23.51 -7.31
C THR A 11 -23.38 23.68 -7.18
N LEU A 12 -22.58 22.82 -7.83
CA LEU A 12 -21.12 22.90 -7.85
C LEU A 12 -20.58 23.85 -8.93
N ALA A 13 -21.43 24.32 -9.86
CA ALA A 13 -21.07 25.25 -10.94
C ALA A 13 -19.82 24.81 -11.74
N LEU A 14 -19.72 23.52 -12.03
CA LEU A 14 -18.58 22.92 -12.73
C LEU A 14 -18.61 23.27 -14.21
N ASP A 15 -17.43 23.53 -14.79
CA ASP A 15 -17.29 23.57 -16.24
C ASP A 15 -17.48 22.17 -16.85
N ARG A 16 -17.61 22.09 -18.19
CA ARG A 16 -17.85 20.81 -18.89
C ARG A 16 -16.77 19.76 -18.58
N LYS A 17 -15.50 20.15 -18.56
CA LYS A 17 -14.38 19.24 -18.30
C LYS A 17 -14.42 18.72 -16.87
N GLN A 18 -14.69 19.61 -15.91
CA GLN A 18 -14.83 19.26 -14.51
C GLN A 18 -16.04 18.35 -14.26
N GLN A 19 -17.16 18.58 -14.95
CA GLN A 19 -18.34 17.74 -14.88
C GLN A 19 -18.07 16.33 -15.42
N ASP A 20 -17.36 16.21 -16.54
CA ASP A 20 -16.93 14.91 -17.08
C ASP A 20 -16.06 14.15 -16.07
N VAL A 21 -15.09 14.84 -15.47
CA VAL A 21 -14.23 14.24 -14.44
C VAL A 21 -15.05 13.82 -13.21
N TYR A 22 -15.93 14.67 -12.71
CA TYR A 22 -16.78 14.37 -11.56
C TYR A 22 -17.64 13.11 -11.78
N ASN A 23 -18.21 12.97 -12.98
CA ASN A 23 -19.10 11.87 -13.30
C ASN A 23 -18.35 10.55 -13.46
N ARG A 24 -17.20 10.57 -14.13
CA ARG A 24 -16.42 9.37 -14.46
C ARG A 24 -15.49 8.90 -13.34
N ASN A 25 -15.07 9.81 -12.45
CA ASN A 25 -14.03 9.56 -11.44
C ASN A 25 -14.56 9.74 -10.00
N PRO A 26 -15.31 8.76 -9.46
CA PRO A 26 -15.84 8.77 -8.11
C PRO A 26 -14.81 9.11 -7.03
N HIS A 27 -13.58 8.61 -7.11
CA HIS A 27 -12.55 8.83 -6.10
C HIS A 27 -12.08 10.29 -6.05
N LEU A 28 -12.29 11.05 -7.14
CA LEU A 28 -11.91 12.46 -7.27
C LEU A 28 -13.06 13.44 -6.99
N ARG A 29 -14.29 12.96 -6.76
CA ARG A 29 -15.46 13.83 -6.51
C ARG A 29 -15.26 14.78 -5.33
N GLU A 30 -14.50 14.36 -4.31
CA GLU A 30 -14.19 15.18 -3.15
C GLU A 30 -13.50 16.52 -3.51
N ILE A 31 -12.76 16.59 -4.62
CA ILE A 31 -12.12 17.83 -5.05
C ILE A 31 -13.19 18.91 -5.23
N PHE A 32 -14.24 18.57 -5.99
CA PHE A 32 -15.29 19.50 -6.36
C PHE A 32 -16.19 19.82 -5.15
N ILE A 33 -16.54 18.80 -4.37
CA ILE A 33 -17.41 18.93 -3.20
C ILE A 33 -16.77 19.80 -2.11
N ASN A 34 -15.46 19.64 -1.88
CA ASN A 34 -14.73 20.47 -0.92
C ASN A 34 -14.24 21.79 -1.53
N ARG A 35 -14.65 22.13 -2.77
CA ARG A 35 -14.25 23.36 -3.49
C ARG A 35 -12.73 23.53 -3.60
N LYS A 36 -12.03 22.41 -3.78
CA LYS A 36 -10.59 22.38 -4.03
C LYS A 36 -10.28 22.68 -5.48
N ARG A 37 -9.07 23.15 -5.72
CA ARG A 37 -8.54 23.30 -7.07
C ARG A 37 -8.42 21.93 -7.73
N PHE A 38 -9.04 21.77 -8.90
CA PHE A 38 -8.82 20.62 -9.75
C PHE A 38 -7.40 20.66 -10.33
N LEU A 39 -6.60 19.64 -10.01
CA LEU A 39 -5.21 19.51 -10.43
C LEU A 39 -5.03 18.26 -11.28
N VAL A 40 -4.34 18.42 -12.41
CA VAL A 40 -3.98 17.33 -13.30
C VAL A 40 -2.49 17.07 -13.16
N TYR A 41 -2.12 15.83 -12.94
CA TYR A 41 -0.73 15.39 -12.98
C TYR A 41 -0.30 15.18 -14.43
N THR A 42 0.61 16.01 -14.93
CA THR A 42 0.99 16.06 -16.35
C THR A 42 2.36 15.45 -16.65
N LYS A 43 3.07 14.96 -15.63
CA LYS A 43 4.39 14.34 -15.79
C LYS A 43 4.23 12.83 -15.90
N ASP A 44 5.32 12.15 -16.27
CA ASP A 44 5.38 10.71 -16.16
C ASP A 44 5.25 10.26 -14.70
N PHE A 45 4.50 9.18 -14.50
CA PHE A 45 4.43 8.51 -13.21
C PHE A 45 5.58 7.51 -13.10
N VAL A 46 6.57 7.85 -12.29
CA VAL A 46 7.80 7.09 -12.08
C VAL A 46 7.89 6.61 -10.64
N LYS A 47 8.94 5.86 -10.30
CA LYS A 47 9.09 5.26 -8.97
C LYS A 47 9.09 6.31 -7.85
N GLU A 48 9.55 7.53 -8.14
CA GLU A 48 9.63 8.65 -7.20
C GLU A 48 8.25 9.09 -6.69
N GLN A 49 7.16 8.78 -7.41
CA GLN A 49 5.80 9.06 -6.94
C GLN A 49 5.31 8.03 -5.93
N ARG A 50 5.98 6.88 -5.80
CA ARG A 50 5.66 5.81 -4.85
C ARG A 50 6.27 6.02 -3.46
N PHE A 51 7.20 6.98 -3.33
CA PHE A 51 7.87 7.28 -2.07
C PHE A 51 7.30 8.53 -1.40
N LEU A 52 7.22 8.51 -0.07
CA LEU A 52 6.83 9.65 0.73
C LEU A 52 7.93 10.73 0.65
N LYS A 53 7.56 11.91 0.16
CA LYS A 53 8.48 13.05 0.02
C LYS A 53 8.41 13.90 1.27
N LEU A 54 9.48 13.86 2.08
CA LEU A 54 9.60 14.75 3.24
C LEU A 54 9.88 16.18 2.77
N PHE A 55 9.18 17.13 3.37
CA PHE A 55 9.42 18.54 3.10
C PHE A 55 10.74 18.99 3.74
N PRO A 56 11.39 20.02 3.18
CA PRO A 56 12.50 20.69 3.85
C PRO A 56 12.08 21.14 5.26
N ARG A 57 12.99 21.02 6.24
CA ARG A 57 12.77 21.47 7.62
C ARG A 57 12.30 22.92 7.63
N GLY A 58 11.24 23.22 8.39
CA GLY A 58 10.66 24.57 8.52
C GLY A 58 9.45 24.85 7.64
N THR A 59 9.01 23.91 6.79
CA THR A 59 7.78 24.07 6.00
C THR A 59 6.56 23.74 6.88
N ASP A 60 5.88 24.75 7.44
CA ASP A 60 4.59 24.56 8.12
C ASP A 60 3.47 24.45 7.07
N LEU A 61 3.22 23.23 6.58
CA LEU A 61 2.04 22.94 5.77
C LEU A 61 0.88 22.63 6.72
N ARG A 62 0.17 23.67 7.15
CA ARG A 62 -1.15 23.50 7.78
C ARG A 62 -2.15 23.06 6.72
N ILE A 63 -2.33 21.76 6.59
CA ILE A 63 -3.30 21.17 5.67
C ILE A 63 -4.57 20.91 6.43
N SER A 64 -5.63 21.64 6.08
CA SER A 64 -6.96 21.38 6.62
C SER A 64 -7.48 20.10 5.98
N PRO A 65 -7.75 19.04 6.75
CA PRO A 65 -8.20 17.78 6.18
C PRO A 65 -9.50 17.94 5.41
N SER A 66 -9.59 17.30 4.25
CA SER A 66 -10.84 17.17 3.48
C SER A 66 -11.99 16.72 4.38
N ARG A 67 -13.11 17.45 4.33
CA ARG A 67 -14.31 17.14 5.13
C ARG A 67 -15.08 15.97 4.54
N ASN A 68 -15.21 15.97 3.22
CA ASN A 68 -15.85 14.90 2.46
C ASN A 68 -14.77 14.09 1.77
N VAL A 69 -14.64 12.81 2.09
CA VAL A 69 -13.64 11.92 1.50
C VAL A 69 -14.31 10.93 0.56
N THR A 70 -13.77 10.81 -0.65
CA THR A 70 -14.23 9.87 -1.68
C THR A 70 -13.20 8.83 -2.09
N THR A 71 -11.95 8.97 -1.68
CA THR A 71 -10.94 7.91 -1.85
C THR A 71 -11.27 6.69 -1.00
N GLU A 72 -10.98 5.51 -1.53
CA GLU A 72 -11.35 4.26 -0.90
C GLU A 72 -10.24 3.65 -0.04
N HIS A 73 -10.67 2.80 0.88
CA HIS A 73 -9.79 1.93 1.64
C HIS A 73 -10.09 0.48 1.25
N TRP A 74 -9.05 -0.23 0.82
CA TRP A 74 -9.09 -1.66 0.56
C TRP A 74 -7.86 -2.32 1.18
N GLY A 75 -8.06 -2.92 2.36
CA GLY A 75 -6.97 -3.44 3.19
C GLY A 75 -6.13 -4.52 2.50
N GLU A 76 -6.79 -5.56 1.97
CA GLU A 76 -6.08 -6.67 1.31
C GLU A 76 -5.48 -6.25 -0.05
N ARG A 77 -6.17 -5.39 -0.82
CA ARG A 77 -5.62 -4.90 -2.09
C ARG A 77 -4.37 -4.05 -1.87
N LYS A 78 -4.40 -3.20 -0.83
CA LYS A 78 -3.26 -2.40 -0.39
C LYS A 78 -2.06 -3.30 -0.06
N ALA A 79 -2.27 -4.35 0.74
CA ALA A 79 -1.23 -5.32 1.08
C ALA A 79 -0.68 -6.01 -0.17
N MET A 80 -1.55 -6.64 -0.96
CA MET A 80 -1.20 -7.36 -2.20
C MET A 80 -0.35 -6.51 -3.15
N LEU A 81 -0.75 -5.27 -3.44
CA LEU A 81 -0.01 -4.41 -4.39
C LEU A 81 1.33 -3.95 -3.83
N THR A 82 1.39 -3.64 -2.54
CA THR A 82 2.63 -3.23 -1.86
C THR A 82 3.63 -4.40 -1.87
N GLU A 83 3.15 -5.62 -1.65
CA GLU A 83 3.97 -6.83 -1.68
C GLU A 83 4.42 -7.20 -3.10
N ILE A 84 3.55 -7.10 -4.11
CA ILE A 84 3.94 -7.24 -5.52
C ILE A 84 5.04 -6.23 -5.86
N GLU A 85 4.90 -4.97 -5.46
CA GLU A 85 5.90 -3.92 -5.72
C GLU A 85 7.24 -4.26 -5.08
N PHE A 86 7.22 -4.67 -3.81
CA PHE A 86 8.41 -5.06 -3.06
C PHE A 86 9.10 -6.28 -3.70
N LEU A 87 8.37 -7.38 -3.90
CA LEU A 87 8.92 -8.61 -4.47
C LEU A 87 9.42 -8.39 -5.90
N THR A 88 8.73 -7.62 -6.73
CA THR A 88 9.19 -7.27 -8.09
C THR A 88 10.52 -6.53 -8.09
N ASN A 89 10.81 -5.74 -7.06
CA ASN A 89 12.04 -4.96 -6.98
C ASN A 89 13.21 -5.75 -6.37
N TYR A 90 12.95 -6.72 -5.50
CA TYR A 90 13.99 -7.37 -4.68
C TYR A 90 14.12 -8.88 -4.85
N ALA A 91 13.11 -9.58 -5.38
CA ALA A 91 13.24 -10.98 -5.77
C ALA A 91 14.14 -11.07 -7.01
N LYS A 92 15.39 -11.48 -6.83
CA LYS A 92 16.33 -11.72 -7.92
C LYS A 92 16.17 -13.14 -8.50
N GLN A 93 16.88 -13.42 -9.58
CA GLN A 93 16.99 -14.80 -10.09
C GLN A 93 17.66 -15.68 -9.03
N GLY A 94 17.07 -16.85 -8.78
CA GLY A 94 17.48 -17.77 -7.72
C GLY A 94 16.32 -18.09 -6.77
N THR A 95 16.56 -19.01 -5.84
CA THR A 95 15.57 -19.40 -4.83
C THR A 95 15.75 -18.56 -3.58
N PHE A 96 14.82 -17.65 -3.33
CA PHE A 96 14.74 -16.86 -2.11
C PHE A 96 13.71 -17.46 -1.17
N SER A 97 13.96 -17.35 0.14
CA SER A 97 12.90 -17.54 1.12
C SER A 97 12.32 -16.19 1.55
N VAL A 98 11.00 -16.10 1.59
CA VAL A 98 10.28 -14.95 2.13
C VAL A 98 9.85 -15.30 3.54
N ILE A 99 10.48 -14.68 4.54
CA ILE A 99 10.01 -14.76 5.93
C ILE A 99 8.95 -13.68 6.10
N TYR A 100 7.68 -14.08 6.23
CA TYR A 100 6.56 -13.17 6.44
C TYR A 100 6.04 -13.33 7.87
N VAL A 101 6.36 -12.36 8.73
CA VAL A 101 5.91 -12.31 10.12
C VAL A 101 4.71 -11.37 10.26
N GLY A 102 3.69 -11.78 11.03
CA GLY A 102 2.42 -11.07 11.08
C GLY A 102 1.56 -11.34 9.86
N ALA A 103 1.66 -12.55 9.29
CA ALA A 103 1.10 -12.88 7.99
C ALA A 103 -0.39 -13.26 8.03
N ALA A 104 -0.98 -13.51 9.20
CA ALA A 104 -2.38 -13.95 9.29
C ALA A 104 -3.37 -12.77 9.18
N PRO A 105 -4.55 -12.97 8.54
CA PRO A 105 -5.06 -14.23 8.02
C PRO A 105 -4.45 -14.63 6.66
N GLY A 106 -3.74 -13.73 5.98
CA GLY A 106 -2.97 -14.04 4.78
C GLY A 106 -3.81 -14.42 3.56
N SER A 107 -5.04 -13.91 3.45
CA SER A 107 -6.03 -14.39 2.47
C SER A 107 -5.57 -14.28 1.01
N HIS A 108 -4.74 -13.28 0.72
CA HIS A 108 -4.19 -13.01 -0.62
C HIS A 108 -2.87 -13.74 -0.89
N ILE A 109 -2.22 -14.33 0.13
CA ILE A 109 -0.84 -14.84 0.03
C ILE A 109 -0.77 -16.06 -0.89
N ASN A 110 -1.80 -16.92 -0.92
CA ASN A 110 -1.85 -18.03 -1.88
C ASN A 110 -1.77 -17.53 -3.32
N PHE A 111 -2.50 -16.46 -3.65
CA PHE A 111 -2.45 -15.85 -4.98
C PHE A 111 -1.10 -15.17 -5.23
N LEU A 112 -0.57 -14.44 -4.24
CA LEU A 112 0.77 -13.83 -4.34
C LEU A 112 1.86 -14.87 -4.67
N SER A 113 1.81 -16.04 -4.03
CA SER A 113 2.76 -17.13 -4.29
C SER A 113 2.70 -17.62 -5.75
N THR A 114 1.50 -17.64 -6.37
CA THR A 114 1.39 -17.98 -7.81
C THR A 114 2.06 -16.98 -8.74
N LEU A 115 2.14 -15.71 -8.33
CA LEU A 115 2.80 -14.65 -9.11
C LEU A 115 4.32 -14.72 -9.03
N PHE A 116 4.85 -15.37 -7.99
CA PHE A 116 6.28 -15.50 -7.72
C PHE A 116 6.65 -16.97 -7.42
N PRO A 117 6.49 -17.89 -8.40
CA PRO A 117 6.67 -19.33 -8.18
C PRO A 117 8.11 -19.74 -7.78
N GLN A 118 9.08 -18.84 -7.97
CA GLN A 118 10.47 -19.02 -7.55
C GLN A 118 10.71 -18.80 -6.06
N LEU A 119 9.76 -18.21 -5.34
CA LEU A 119 9.88 -17.88 -3.92
C LEU A 119 9.28 -18.97 -3.05
N ASP A 120 9.96 -19.29 -1.94
CA ASP A 120 9.41 -20.15 -0.89
C ASP A 120 8.97 -19.26 0.29
N PHE A 121 7.67 -19.24 0.60
CA PHE A 121 7.09 -18.43 1.66
C PHE A 121 7.03 -19.19 2.97
N ILE A 122 7.47 -18.53 4.05
CA ILE A 122 7.36 -19.01 5.42
C ILE A 122 6.52 -17.98 6.17
N LEU A 123 5.27 -18.34 6.45
CA LEU A 123 4.26 -17.47 7.06
C LEU A 123 4.20 -17.72 8.55
N ILE A 124 4.36 -16.68 9.36
CA ILE A 124 4.49 -16.81 10.81
C ILE A 124 3.53 -15.84 11.49
N ASP A 125 2.59 -16.38 12.26
CA ASP A 125 1.63 -15.61 13.06
C ASP A 125 0.99 -16.53 14.10
N THR A 126 0.52 -15.98 15.22
CA THR A 126 -0.26 -16.73 16.21
C THR A 126 -1.75 -16.77 15.90
N LYS A 127 -2.25 -15.87 15.05
CA LYS A 127 -3.65 -15.84 14.62
C LYS A 127 -3.93 -16.93 13.59
N GLU A 128 -5.21 -17.24 13.43
CA GLU A 128 -5.68 -18.23 12.46
C GLU A 128 -5.43 -17.79 11.01
N PHE A 129 -4.88 -18.71 10.22
CA PHE A 129 -4.61 -18.50 8.80
C PHE A 129 -5.81 -18.91 7.94
N VAL A 130 -6.15 -18.03 6.99
CA VAL A 130 -6.97 -18.36 5.82
C VAL A 130 -6.08 -18.87 4.69
N ALA A 131 -4.82 -18.42 4.65
CA ALA A 131 -3.81 -18.96 3.75
C ALA A 131 -3.67 -20.49 3.91
N LYS A 132 -3.43 -21.19 2.80
CA LYS A 132 -3.26 -22.65 2.76
C LYS A 132 -1.82 -23.01 2.46
N GLU A 133 -1.32 -24.05 3.13
CA GLU A 133 -0.02 -24.63 2.78
C GLU A 133 0.01 -25.16 1.35
N THR A 134 1.19 -25.05 0.74
CA THR A 134 1.52 -25.58 -0.57
C THR A 134 3.01 -25.98 -0.57
N GLU A 135 3.52 -26.51 -1.67
CA GLU A 135 4.97 -26.71 -1.83
C GLU A 135 5.80 -25.42 -1.71
N LYS A 136 5.15 -24.25 -1.89
CA LYS A 136 5.74 -22.91 -1.83
C LYS A 136 5.33 -22.11 -0.62
N ILE A 137 4.49 -22.64 0.26
CA ILE A 137 3.97 -21.93 1.43
C ILE A 137 4.00 -22.87 2.62
N HIS A 138 4.80 -22.50 3.61
CA HIS A 138 4.87 -23.17 4.91
C HIS A 138 4.27 -22.24 5.98
N ILE A 139 3.39 -22.77 6.83
CA ILE A 139 2.73 -22.00 7.88
C ILE A 139 3.29 -22.41 9.24
N CYS A 140 3.71 -21.42 10.03
CA CYS A 140 4.16 -21.58 11.40
C CYS A 140 3.22 -20.80 12.33
N SER A 141 2.31 -21.52 12.99
CA SER A 141 1.34 -20.94 13.93
C SER A 141 1.96 -20.66 15.31
N GLU A 142 2.99 -19.83 15.36
CA GLU A 142 3.74 -19.48 16.58
C GLU A 142 4.17 -18.00 16.58
N ASN A 143 4.63 -17.51 17.73
CA ASN A 143 5.24 -16.19 17.81
C ASN A 143 6.61 -16.21 17.14
N PHE A 144 6.94 -15.15 16.40
CA PHE A 144 8.28 -15.00 15.86
C PHE A 144 9.24 -14.52 16.95
N THR A 145 10.22 -15.35 17.31
CA THR A 145 11.20 -15.04 18.37
C THR A 145 12.59 -14.80 17.82
N ASN A 146 13.48 -14.28 18.66
CA ASN A 146 14.90 -14.09 18.31
C ASN A 146 15.60 -15.43 18.01
N GLU A 147 15.19 -16.51 18.67
CA GLU A 147 15.69 -17.87 18.41
C GLU A 147 15.26 -18.33 17.02
N LEU A 148 14.00 -18.06 16.65
CA LEU A 148 13.47 -18.41 15.34
C LEU A 148 14.13 -17.58 14.22
N ALA A 149 14.36 -16.28 14.45
CA ALA A 149 15.15 -15.44 13.56
C ALA A 149 16.58 -15.98 13.37
N LYS A 150 17.26 -16.40 14.45
CA LYS A 150 18.59 -17.04 14.37
C LYS A 150 18.55 -18.34 13.59
N LYS A 151 17.51 -19.17 13.77
CA LYS A 151 17.32 -20.40 13.00
C LYS A 151 17.25 -20.11 11.51
N TYR A 152 16.35 -19.20 11.08
CA TYR A 152 16.19 -18.86 9.67
C TYR A 152 17.42 -18.18 9.06
N SER A 153 18.17 -17.37 9.83
CA SER A 153 19.41 -16.74 9.36
C SER A 153 20.49 -17.76 8.93
N ARG A 154 20.44 -18.99 9.47
CA ARG A 154 21.43 -20.05 9.23
C ARG A 154 21.09 -20.96 8.05
N ASN A 155 19.93 -20.76 7.41
CA ASN A 155 19.45 -21.64 6.33
C ASN A 155 20.22 -21.48 5.00
N GLY A 156 21.19 -20.55 4.92
CA GLY A 156 22.10 -20.40 3.77
C GLY A 156 21.44 -19.87 2.48
N ARG A 157 20.13 -19.59 2.50
CA ARG A 157 19.38 -18.99 1.40
C ARG A 157 19.38 -17.48 1.50
N ASP A 158 19.29 -16.80 0.35
CA ASP A 158 18.97 -15.38 0.34
C ASP A 158 17.53 -15.16 0.85
N LEU A 159 17.36 -14.14 1.68
CA LEU A 159 16.12 -13.88 2.39
C LEU A 159 15.53 -12.53 1.98
N LEU A 160 14.21 -12.51 1.78
CA LEU A 160 13.40 -11.31 1.86
C LEU A 160 12.58 -11.38 3.15
N PHE A 161 12.43 -10.25 3.82
CA PHE A 161 11.72 -10.18 5.10
C PHE A 161 10.53 -9.24 5.00
N ILE A 162 9.33 -9.74 5.23
CA ILE A 162 8.11 -8.94 5.31
C ILE A 162 7.63 -9.01 6.75
N CYS A 163 7.40 -7.85 7.38
CA CYS A 163 6.94 -7.80 8.76
C CYS A 163 5.74 -6.87 8.88
N ASP A 164 4.59 -7.44 9.23
CA ASP A 164 3.35 -6.73 9.47
C ASP A 164 2.80 -6.98 10.88
N VAL A 165 3.70 -7.17 11.85
CA VAL A 165 3.32 -7.36 13.25
C VAL A 165 2.50 -6.19 13.76
N HIS A 166 1.48 -6.53 14.53
CA HIS A 166 0.71 -5.56 15.27
C HIS A 166 0.28 -6.17 16.59
N THR A 167 0.92 -5.72 17.65
CA THR A 167 0.50 -6.02 19.01
C THR A 167 -0.63 -5.06 19.39
N PHE A 168 -1.76 -5.62 19.84
CA PHE A 168 -2.87 -4.83 20.39
C PHE A 168 -2.70 -4.73 21.90
N GLY A 169 -2.71 -3.51 22.42
CA GLY A 169 -2.71 -3.22 23.85
C GLY A 169 -3.81 -2.25 24.23
N PRO A 170 -4.08 -2.04 25.54
CA PRO A 170 -5.02 -1.02 25.99
C PRO A 170 -4.60 0.37 25.50
N HIS A 171 -5.58 1.25 25.23
CA HIS A 171 -5.36 2.55 24.57
C HIS A 171 -4.32 3.46 25.26
N HIS A 172 -4.12 3.33 26.58
CA HIS A 172 -3.15 4.14 27.32
C HIS A 172 -1.69 3.74 27.06
N ASP A 173 -1.45 2.49 26.67
CA ASP A 173 -0.11 1.91 26.47
C ASP A 173 0.23 1.71 24.98
N LEU A 174 -0.63 2.20 24.07
CA LEU A 174 -0.53 1.93 22.63
C LEU A 174 0.84 2.32 22.04
N ASP A 175 1.44 3.40 22.54
CA ASP A 175 2.77 3.83 22.10
C ASP A 175 3.87 2.84 22.49
N ASP A 176 3.79 2.27 23.69
CA ASP A 176 4.81 1.34 24.20
C ASP A 176 4.80 0.05 23.36
N TYR A 177 3.61 -0.46 23.02
CA TYR A 177 3.48 -1.58 22.10
C TYR A 177 4.00 -1.24 20.69
N MET A 178 3.77 -0.02 20.20
CA MET A 178 4.28 0.43 18.91
C MET A 178 5.80 0.53 18.89
N VAL A 179 6.40 1.08 19.95
CA VAL A 179 7.85 1.15 20.13
C VAL A 179 8.45 -0.25 20.18
N GLN A 180 7.80 -1.17 20.90
CA GLN A 180 8.24 -2.56 20.98
C GLN A 180 8.15 -3.29 19.62
N ASP A 181 7.02 -3.16 18.92
CA ASP A 181 6.83 -3.75 17.57
C ASP A 181 7.90 -3.23 16.58
N MET A 182 8.24 -1.93 16.64
CA MET A 182 9.33 -1.38 15.82
C MET A 182 10.69 -1.91 16.27
N TYR A 183 10.97 -1.92 17.57
CA TYR A 183 12.23 -2.45 18.09
C TYR A 183 12.46 -3.91 17.68
N ASP A 184 11.45 -4.77 17.81
CA ASP A 184 11.53 -6.18 17.44
C ASP A 184 11.78 -6.37 15.95
N GLN A 185 11.10 -5.60 15.08
CA GLN A 185 11.38 -5.58 13.65
C GLN A 185 12.85 -5.25 13.33
N MET A 186 13.45 -4.30 14.05
CA MET A 186 14.87 -3.94 13.88
C MET A 186 15.82 -5.04 14.35
N VAL A 187 15.53 -5.69 15.48
CA VAL A 187 16.30 -6.82 16.00
C VAL A 187 16.24 -8.00 15.04
N TRP A 188 15.04 -8.32 14.53
CA TRP A 188 14.83 -9.39 13.57
C TRP A 188 15.50 -9.11 12.24
N TYR A 189 15.40 -7.90 11.71
CA TYR A 189 16.14 -7.47 10.53
C TYR A 189 17.65 -7.71 10.71
N SER A 190 18.21 -7.27 11.83
CA SER A 190 19.65 -7.39 12.12
C SER A 190 20.09 -8.84 12.28
N THR A 191 19.19 -9.70 12.77
CA THR A 191 19.44 -11.13 12.97
C THR A 191 19.32 -11.92 11.66
N LEU A 192 18.26 -11.66 10.88
CA LEU A 192 17.98 -12.33 9.61
C LEU A 192 18.97 -11.92 8.52
N LYS A 193 19.48 -10.68 8.56
CA LYS A 193 20.33 -10.08 7.52
C LYS A 193 19.75 -10.23 6.11
N PRO A 194 18.46 -9.87 5.90
CA PRO A 194 17.80 -10.06 4.63
C PRO A 194 18.39 -9.15 3.54
N GLN A 195 18.23 -9.54 2.28
CA GLN A 195 18.63 -8.73 1.13
C GLN A 195 17.81 -7.43 1.05
N ALA A 196 16.53 -7.51 1.40
CA ALA A 196 15.66 -6.38 1.62
C ALA A 196 14.51 -6.74 2.58
N SER A 197 13.89 -5.73 3.16
CA SER A 197 12.76 -5.87 4.05
C SER A 197 11.65 -4.88 3.75
N LEU A 198 10.41 -5.33 3.92
CA LEU A 198 9.21 -4.53 3.92
C LEU A 198 8.65 -4.50 5.35
N LEU A 199 8.91 -3.41 6.06
CA LEU A 199 8.58 -3.26 7.47
C LEU A 199 7.37 -2.36 7.65
N ARG A 200 6.54 -2.66 8.65
CA ARG A 200 5.48 -1.78 9.12
C ARG A 200 6.10 -0.61 9.88
N PHE A 201 5.86 0.60 9.41
CA PHE A 201 6.39 1.83 10.02
C PHE A 201 5.24 2.69 10.56
N ARG A 202 5.31 3.06 11.83
CA ARG A 202 4.31 3.91 12.47
C ARG A 202 4.92 5.18 13.01
N ILE A 203 4.16 6.27 12.89
CA ILE A 203 4.50 7.54 13.53
C ILE A 203 4.29 7.37 15.04
N LEU A 204 5.33 7.67 15.81
CA LEU A 204 5.30 7.66 17.28
C LEU A 204 5.02 9.07 17.83
N ARG A 205 4.62 9.18 19.09
CA ARG A 205 4.39 10.50 19.74
C ARG A 205 5.68 11.30 19.94
N ALA A 206 6.83 10.64 20.08
CA ALA A 206 8.12 11.31 20.17
C ALA A 206 8.35 12.18 18.92
N GLU A 207 9.02 13.33 19.05
CA GLU A 207 9.29 14.20 17.90
C GLU A 207 10.22 13.52 16.88
N THR A 208 11.22 12.81 17.40
CA THR A 208 12.18 12.03 16.61
C THR A 208 12.28 10.61 17.13
N TYR A 209 12.60 9.67 16.24
CA TYR A 209 12.85 8.28 16.60
C TYR A 209 13.98 7.68 15.75
N GLU A 210 15.00 7.12 16.39
CA GLU A 210 16.09 6.42 15.71
C GLU A 210 15.59 5.06 15.22
N TYR A 211 15.67 4.82 13.92
CA TYR A 211 15.26 3.55 13.33
C TYR A 211 16.09 3.20 12.10
N LEU A 212 15.83 2.04 11.48
CA LEU A 212 16.51 1.63 10.24
C LEU A 212 16.28 2.66 9.12
N LYS A 213 17.35 3.07 8.44
CA LYS A 213 17.27 3.94 7.26
C LYS A 213 16.68 3.17 6.09
N GLY A 214 15.64 3.72 5.48
CA GLY A 214 14.99 3.13 4.34
C GLY A 214 14.08 4.10 3.61
N ASP A 215 13.41 3.59 2.58
CA ASP A 215 12.46 4.35 1.79
C ASP A 215 11.04 4.14 2.32
N LEU A 216 10.39 5.22 2.77
CA LEU A 216 8.97 5.19 3.13
C LEU A 216 8.14 5.17 1.86
N ILE A 217 7.37 4.10 1.65
CA ILE A 217 6.51 3.94 0.47
C ILE A 217 5.05 4.26 0.77
N LEU A 218 4.38 4.83 -0.22
CA LEU A 218 2.97 5.21 -0.19
C LEU A 218 2.12 4.01 -0.62
N GLU A 219 1.34 3.44 0.29
CA GLU A 219 0.50 2.28 -0.03
C GLU A 219 -0.77 2.70 -0.81
N PRO A 220 -1.01 2.20 -2.04
CA PRO A 220 -2.24 2.51 -2.78
C PRO A 220 -3.43 1.87 -2.07
N TRP A 221 -4.59 2.52 -2.11
CA TRP A 221 -5.82 2.05 -1.44
C TRP A 221 -5.73 2.01 0.10
N ALA A 222 -4.73 2.67 0.69
CA ALA A 222 -4.65 2.84 2.12
C ALA A 222 -5.79 3.70 2.67
N SER A 223 -6.13 3.53 3.94
CA SER A 223 -7.08 4.41 4.61
C SER A 223 -6.49 5.82 4.74
N ARG A 224 -7.30 6.86 4.52
CA ARG A 224 -6.88 8.26 4.77
C ARG A 224 -6.59 8.58 6.23
N ARG A 225 -7.15 7.79 7.13
CA ARG A 225 -6.88 7.91 8.58
C ARG A 225 -5.60 7.21 8.97
N ASN A 226 -4.98 6.48 8.04
CA ASN A 226 -3.78 5.74 8.31
C ASN A 226 -2.60 6.69 8.44
N THR A 227 -1.95 6.69 9.59
CA THR A 227 -0.64 7.32 9.81
C THR A 227 0.49 6.30 9.64
N GLU A 228 0.16 5.05 9.34
CA GLU A 228 1.13 4.01 9.05
C GLU A 228 1.62 4.08 7.60
N CYS A 229 2.89 3.76 7.45
CA CYS A 229 3.57 3.56 6.18
C CYS A 229 4.17 2.16 6.12
N ARG A 230 4.70 1.83 4.95
CA ARG A 230 5.67 0.74 4.82
C ARG A 230 7.04 1.32 4.60
N LEU A 231 8.04 0.73 5.24
CA LEU A 231 9.44 1.11 5.12
C LEU A 231 10.19 0.00 4.39
N VAL A 232 10.78 0.34 3.26
CA VAL A 232 11.66 -0.56 2.52
C VAL A 232 13.09 -0.36 3.00
N VAL A 233 13.69 -1.40 3.57
CA VAL A 233 15.05 -1.38 4.11
C VAL A 233 15.90 -2.39 3.35
N VAL A 234 17.00 -1.94 2.75
CA VAL A 234 17.95 -2.85 2.05
C VAL A 234 18.96 -3.44 3.04
N LYS A 235 19.67 -4.48 2.64
CA LYS A 235 20.73 -5.11 3.45
C LYS A 235 21.74 -4.10 4.00
N ASP A 236 22.21 -4.34 5.23
CA ASP A 236 23.22 -3.55 5.94
C ASP A 236 22.85 -2.07 6.08
N ALA A 237 21.55 -1.76 6.18
CA ALA A 237 21.07 -0.40 6.32
C ALA A 237 21.54 0.21 7.66
N PRO A 238 22.10 1.43 7.65
CA PRO A 238 22.42 2.14 8.87
C PRO A 238 21.13 2.58 9.58
N LYS A 239 21.26 3.08 10.81
CA LYS A 239 20.17 3.78 11.48
C LYS A 239 20.11 5.25 11.07
N THR A 240 18.96 5.88 11.26
CA THR A 240 18.73 7.31 11.06
C THR A 240 17.62 7.80 11.99
N ASP A 241 17.67 9.08 12.34
CA ASP A 241 16.58 9.74 13.04
C ASP A 241 15.46 10.14 12.08
N TYR A 242 14.26 9.63 12.34
CA TYR A 242 13.05 10.05 11.64
C TYR A 242 12.38 11.18 12.41
N ASN A 243 12.03 12.27 11.72
CA ASN A 243 11.21 13.33 12.30
C ASN A 243 9.73 13.03 12.07
N ASN A 244 9.03 12.66 13.14
CA ASN A 244 7.64 12.21 13.09
C ASN A 244 6.68 13.30 12.61
N ARG A 245 6.92 14.57 12.99
CA ARG A 245 6.12 15.71 12.51
C ARG A 245 6.27 15.94 11.01
N ALA A 246 7.49 15.78 10.48
CA ALA A 246 7.74 15.92 9.05
C ALA A 246 7.07 14.81 8.23
N ILE A 247 7.06 13.58 8.75
CA ILE A 247 6.36 12.44 8.12
C ILE A 247 4.85 12.66 8.16
N GLU A 248 4.30 13.07 9.30
CA GLU A 248 2.88 13.37 9.45
C GLU A 248 2.42 14.47 8.46
N ALA A 249 3.18 15.57 8.37
CA ALA A 249 2.90 16.64 7.42
C ALA A 249 2.98 16.17 5.95
N ALA A 250 3.96 15.32 5.62
CA ALA A 250 4.10 14.73 4.30
C ALA A 250 2.91 13.82 3.94
N LEU A 251 2.45 12.99 4.88
CA LEU A 251 1.27 12.14 4.71
C LEU A 251 0.00 12.95 4.57
N ALA A 252 -0.17 14.00 5.38
CA ALA A 252 -1.30 14.91 5.26
C ALA A 252 -1.35 15.55 3.86
N TYR A 253 -0.19 15.99 3.34
CA TYR A 253 -0.11 16.54 1.98
C TYR A 253 -0.41 15.51 0.91
N PHE A 254 0.14 14.30 1.05
CA PHE A 254 -0.16 13.21 0.16
C PHE A 254 -1.67 12.94 0.12
N HIS A 255 -2.31 12.71 1.27
CA HIS A 255 -3.74 12.40 1.33
C HIS A 255 -4.62 13.52 0.80
N ASP A 256 -4.32 14.77 1.12
CA ASP A 256 -5.22 15.88 0.84
C ASP A 256 -5.02 16.50 -0.56
N THR A 257 -3.79 16.42 -1.08
CA THR A 257 -3.39 17.05 -2.35
C THR A 257 -2.95 16.02 -3.38
N THR A 258 -1.86 15.28 -3.14
CA THR A 258 -1.27 14.41 -4.18
C THR A 258 -2.23 13.29 -4.59
N ARG A 259 -2.87 12.64 -3.62
CA ARG A 259 -3.75 11.48 -3.83
C ARG A 259 -5.03 11.85 -4.60
N THR A 260 -5.41 13.12 -4.55
CA THR A 260 -6.63 13.68 -5.18
C THR A 260 -6.35 14.37 -6.51
N MET A 261 -5.14 14.31 -7.05
CA MET A 261 -4.92 14.79 -8.41
C MET A 261 -5.52 13.82 -9.43
N PHE A 262 -5.82 14.31 -10.63
CA PHE A 262 -6.15 13.48 -11.78
C PHE A 262 -4.87 12.95 -12.43
N TYR A 263 -4.78 11.65 -12.62
CA TYR A 263 -3.66 10.93 -13.22
C TYR A 263 -4.14 10.22 -14.50
N GLU A 264 -3.78 10.78 -15.63
CA GLU A 264 -4.09 10.18 -16.93
C GLU A 264 -3.48 8.78 -17.06
N HIS A 265 -4.18 7.84 -17.70
CA HIS A 265 -3.67 6.50 -18.01
C HIS A 265 -4.46 5.89 -19.17
N ASP A 266 -3.85 4.95 -19.90
CA ASP A 266 -4.41 4.42 -21.15
C ASP A 266 -5.37 3.24 -20.98
N LEU A 267 -5.64 2.85 -19.73
CA LEU A 267 -6.59 1.79 -19.41
C LEU A 267 -8.02 2.26 -19.65
N ASN A 268 -8.74 1.50 -20.47
CA ASN A 268 -10.12 1.79 -20.84
C ASN A 268 -11.08 1.43 -19.70
N ASP A 269 -12.01 2.33 -19.36
CA ASP A 269 -13.06 2.15 -18.36
C ASP A 269 -13.87 0.84 -18.52
N SER A 270 -14.01 0.33 -19.76
CA SER A 270 -14.73 -0.93 -20.01
C SER A 270 -13.94 -2.19 -19.65
N GLU A 271 -12.61 -2.10 -19.62
CA GLU A 271 -11.68 -3.22 -19.40
C GLU A 271 -11.05 -3.16 -18.01
N ALA A 272 -10.77 -1.95 -17.53
CA ALA A 272 -10.20 -1.68 -16.22
C ALA A 272 -11.32 -1.49 -15.21
N GLU A 273 -11.61 -2.55 -14.47
CA GLU A 273 -12.74 -2.58 -13.56
C GLU A 273 -12.57 -1.55 -12.42
N GLY A 274 -13.16 -0.37 -12.62
CA GLY A 274 -13.25 0.73 -11.66
C GLY A 274 -11.96 1.49 -11.36
N LEU A 275 -10.98 1.44 -12.26
CA LEU A 275 -9.83 2.34 -12.22
C LEU A 275 -10.21 3.69 -12.84
N ASP A 276 -10.17 4.78 -12.06
CA ASP A 276 -10.81 6.05 -12.38
C ASP A 276 -9.84 7.25 -12.33
N HIS A 277 -8.61 7.05 -12.81
CA HIS A 277 -7.59 8.10 -12.91
C HIS A 277 -7.20 8.78 -11.58
N CYS A 278 -7.52 8.20 -10.42
CA CYS A 278 -6.97 8.67 -9.15
C CYS A 278 -5.52 8.17 -8.94
N TYR A 279 -4.86 8.70 -7.91
CA TYR A 279 -3.49 8.26 -7.58
C TYR A 279 -3.42 6.76 -7.32
N ASP A 280 -4.38 6.20 -6.60
CA ASP A 280 -4.37 4.78 -6.23
C ASP A 280 -4.44 3.89 -7.48
N CYS A 281 -5.28 4.29 -8.44
CA CYS A 281 -5.36 3.64 -9.76
C CYS A 281 -4.04 3.74 -10.51
N ARG A 282 -3.48 4.94 -10.64
CA ARG A 282 -2.21 5.13 -11.37
C ARG A 282 -1.04 4.40 -10.72
N ALA A 283 -0.99 4.36 -9.40
CA ALA A 283 0.00 3.62 -8.63
C ALA A 283 -0.14 2.11 -8.85
N GLU A 284 -1.35 1.57 -8.81
CA GLU A 284 -1.61 0.17 -9.12
C GLU A 284 -1.14 -0.20 -10.54
N ILE A 285 -1.55 0.59 -11.53
CA ILE A 285 -1.13 0.40 -12.93
C ILE A 285 0.39 0.38 -13.05
N PHE A 286 1.06 1.32 -12.39
CA PHE A 286 2.52 1.38 -12.38
C PHE A 286 3.16 0.14 -11.76
N ILE A 287 2.63 -0.36 -10.64
CA ILE A 287 3.13 -1.56 -9.97
C ILE A 287 2.97 -2.78 -10.87
N LEU A 288 1.77 -2.98 -11.43
CA LEU A 288 1.46 -4.13 -12.28
C LEU A 288 2.24 -4.09 -13.60
N HIS A 289 2.36 -2.91 -14.24
CA HIS A 289 3.21 -2.73 -15.42
C HIS A 289 4.64 -3.19 -15.14
N ARG A 290 5.21 -2.81 -14.00
CA ARG A 290 6.57 -3.19 -13.62
C ARG A 290 6.70 -4.69 -13.37
N TYR A 291 5.74 -5.30 -12.68
CA TYR A 291 5.70 -6.75 -12.49
C TYR A 291 5.66 -7.48 -13.83
N LEU A 292 4.70 -7.15 -14.69
CA LEU A 292 4.54 -7.78 -16.00
C LEU A 292 5.77 -7.60 -16.88
N SER A 293 6.39 -6.42 -16.85
CA SER A 293 7.60 -6.14 -17.65
C SER A 293 8.82 -6.91 -17.13
N LYS A 294 9.03 -6.94 -15.81
CA LYS A 294 10.26 -7.50 -15.21
C LYS A 294 10.19 -9.00 -14.94
N ILE A 295 9.04 -9.49 -14.53
CA ILE A 295 8.85 -10.88 -14.09
C ILE A 295 8.27 -11.71 -15.24
N GLN A 296 7.30 -11.17 -15.98
CA GLN A 296 6.65 -11.86 -17.10
C GLN A 296 7.25 -11.51 -18.48
N ASN A 297 8.26 -10.63 -18.54
CA ASN A 297 8.95 -10.19 -19.75
C ASN A 297 8.01 -9.61 -20.85
N ILE A 298 6.90 -8.99 -20.46
CA ILE A 298 5.96 -8.36 -21.40
C ILE A 298 6.45 -6.95 -21.72
N SER A 299 6.82 -6.69 -22.98
CA SER A 299 7.36 -5.40 -23.44
C SER A 299 6.48 -4.66 -24.45
N ASN A 300 5.50 -5.34 -25.07
CA ASN A 300 4.57 -4.71 -26.00
C ASN A 300 3.54 -3.85 -25.24
N GLY A 301 3.45 -2.56 -25.58
CA GLY A 301 2.58 -1.62 -24.86
C GLY A 301 1.09 -1.99 -24.82
N LYS A 302 0.52 -2.50 -25.93
CA LYS A 302 -0.89 -2.93 -25.95
C LYS A 302 -1.10 -4.16 -25.09
N ALA A 303 -0.21 -5.16 -25.21
CA ALA A 303 -0.27 -6.36 -24.39
C ALA A 303 -0.10 -6.03 -22.89
N LEU A 304 0.76 -5.07 -22.56
CA LEU A 304 0.99 -4.62 -21.19
C LEU A 304 -0.26 -4.00 -20.58
N ILE A 305 -0.96 -3.12 -21.32
CA ILE A 305 -2.23 -2.52 -20.89
C ILE A 305 -3.28 -3.61 -20.66
N GLN A 306 -3.48 -4.50 -21.64
CA GLN A 306 -4.46 -5.58 -21.54
C GLN A 306 -4.17 -6.49 -20.32
N LYS A 307 -2.92 -6.94 -20.17
CA LYS A 307 -2.51 -7.81 -19.06
C LYS A 307 -2.60 -7.12 -17.70
N THR A 308 -2.44 -5.80 -17.68
CA THR A 308 -2.64 -5.01 -16.46
C THR A 308 -4.10 -4.98 -16.04
N ALA A 309 -5.02 -4.79 -16.99
CA ALA A 309 -6.46 -4.87 -16.72
C ALA A 309 -6.85 -6.27 -16.20
N GLU A 310 -6.39 -7.32 -16.88
CA GLU A 310 -6.61 -8.71 -16.48
C GLU A 310 -6.07 -9.00 -15.07
N MET A 311 -4.83 -8.57 -14.76
CA MET A 311 -4.25 -8.80 -13.45
C MET A 311 -4.93 -7.99 -12.34
N SER A 312 -5.34 -6.75 -12.62
CA SER A 312 -6.13 -5.93 -11.70
C SER A 312 -7.48 -6.57 -11.39
N PHE A 313 -8.13 -7.16 -12.40
CA PHE A 313 -9.33 -7.97 -12.26
C PHE A 313 -9.07 -9.22 -11.41
N ASP A 314 -8.03 -10.00 -11.70
CA ASP A 314 -7.71 -11.23 -10.97
C ASP A 314 -7.40 -10.96 -9.49
N ILE A 315 -6.66 -9.90 -9.19
CA ILE A 315 -6.41 -9.46 -7.81
C ILE A 315 -7.74 -9.28 -7.08
N SER A 316 -8.71 -8.59 -7.68
CA SER A 316 -10.02 -8.34 -7.04
C SER A 316 -10.80 -9.63 -6.71
N ARG A 317 -10.50 -10.76 -7.36
CA ARG A 317 -11.19 -12.05 -7.16
C ARG A 317 -10.46 -12.95 -6.17
N ASN A 318 -9.18 -12.67 -5.93
CA ASN A 318 -8.31 -13.45 -5.08
C ASN A 318 -7.98 -12.76 -3.75
N ILE A 319 -8.59 -11.61 -3.47
CA ILE A 319 -8.54 -10.95 -2.17
C ILE A 319 -9.90 -11.05 -1.48
N GLN A 320 -9.89 -11.19 -0.15
CA GLN A 320 -11.11 -11.17 0.65
C GLN A 320 -11.20 -9.87 1.46
N ASP A 321 -11.95 -8.88 0.97
CA ASP A 321 -12.33 -7.75 1.82
C ASP A 321 -13.66 -8.04 2.50
N LYS A 322 -13.62 -8.35 3.80
CA LYS A 322 -14.80 -8.67 4.63
C LYS A 322 -15.92 -7.61 4.55
N THR A 323 -15.61 -6.40 4.05
CA THR A 323 -16.55 -5.28 4.01
C THR A 323 -17.02 -4.89 2.61
N ARG A 324 -16.50 -5.50 1.53
CA ARG A 324 -16.78 -5.03 0.16
C ARG A 324 -16.91 -6.15 -0.87
N PRO A 325 -17.93 -6.13 -1.74
CA PRO A 325 -17.91 -6.93 -2.97
C PRO A 325 -16.75 -6.46 -3.89
N PRO A 326 -16.32 -7.29 -4.86
CA PRO A 326 -15.38 -6.90 -5.92
C PRO A 326 -15.87 -5.63 -6.65
N ILE A 327 -15.01 -4.90 -7.39
CA ILE A 327 -15.42 -3.67 -8.13
C ILE A 327 -16.36 -3.98 -9.31
N THR A 328 -17.45 -4.70 -9.13
CA THR A 328 -18.33 -5.03 -10.25
C THR A 328 -18.92 -3.76 -10.86
N ASN A 329 -18.73 -3.59 -12.17
CA ASN A 329 -19.34 -2.54 -13.00
C ASN A 329 -20.85 -2.48 -12.71
N GLY A 330 -21.30 -1.50 -11.92
CA GLY A 330 -22.73 -1.23 -11.77
C GLY A 330 -23.17 -0.59 -10.45
N ILE A 331 -22.44 -0.79 -9.34
CA ILE A 331 -22.86 -0.25 -8.03
C ILE A 331 -21.68 0.42 -7.33
N ARG A 332 -21.31 1.62 -7.81
CA ARG A 332 -20.38 2.54 -7.14
C ARG A 332 -21.08 3.18 -5.93
N THR A 333 -21.30 2.44 -4.84
CA THR A 333 -21.82 3.01 -3.60
C THR A 333 -20.70 3.61 -2.76
N LEU A 334 -20.22 4.80 -3.14
CA LEU A 334 -19.45 5.61 -2.21
C LEU A 334 -20.39 6.08 -1.08
N ASN A 335 -20.19 5.52 0.11
CA ASN A 335 -20.66 6.13 1.34
C ASN A 335 -19.70 7.28 1.67
N VAL A 336 -20.20 8.52 1.75
CA VAL A 336 -19.41 9.62 2.32
C VAL A 336 -19.09 9.23 3.75
N ILE A 337 -17.82 9.04 4.05
CA ILE A 337 -17.38 8.92 5.45
C ILE A 337 -17.19 10.36 5.94
N GLN A 338 -18.25 10.94 6.50
CA GLN A 338 -18.11 12.19 7.24
C GLN A 338 -17.13 11.96 8.39
N LYS A 339 -16.14 12.85 8.54
CA LYS A 339 -15.24 12.84 9.69
C LYS A 339 -16.09 13.24 10.92
N LYS A 340 -16.22 12.33 11.89
CA LYS A 340 -16.78 12.67 13.21
C LYS A 340 -15.86 13.63 13.93
#